data_AF-A0AB39S7Q1-F1
#
_entry.id   AF-A0AB39S7Q1-F1
#
_cell.length_a   1.000
_cell.length_b   1.000
_cell.length_c   1.000
_cell.angle_alpha   90.00
_cell.angle_beta   90.00
_cell.angle_gamma   90.00
#
_symmetry.space_group_name_H-M   'P 1'
#
loop_
_entity.id
_entity.type
_entity.pdbx_description
1 polymer ?
#
loop_
_entity_poly.entity_id
_entity_poly.type
_entity_poly.pdbx_seq_one_letter_code
_entity_poly.pdbx_strand_id
1 'polypeptide(L)'
;MPEGEIALALAELRSALEVGLARIDGQLALLVQRSDQTDKAVEDLEQRVAALEKGRWPLPTIAVLTSVTAVVLTVLGVLRG
;
A
#
# COMPACT_ATOMS: atom_id res chain seq x y z
N MET A 1 -30.16 3.79 52.65
CA MET A 1 -29.51 5.12 52.68
C MET A 1 -29.13 5.43 51.24
N PRO A 2 -29.80 6.41 50.59
CA PRO A 2 -29.68 6.66 49.15
C PRO A 2 -28.26 7.01 48.67
N GLU A 3 -27.41 7.55 49.55
CA GLU A 3 -26.01 7.88 49.23
C GLU A 3 -25.15 6.65 48.90
N GLY A 4 -25.41 5.52 49.57
CA GLY A 4 -24.69 4.27 49.30
C GLY A 4 -25.01 3.67 47.94
N GLU A 5 -26.26 3.82 47.49
CA GLU A 5 -26.70 3.37 46.16
C GLU A 5 -26.09 4.21 45.05
N ILE A 6 -25.99 5.54 45.25
CA ILE A 6 -25.33 6.45 44.30
C ILE A 6 -23.82 6.15 44.20
N ALA A 7 -23.16 5.94 45.34
CA ALA A 7 -21.74 5.60 45.37
C ALA A 7 -21.44 4.29 44.62
N LEU A 8 -22.32 3.29 44.77
CA LEU A 8 -22.22 2.03 44.04
C LEU A 8 -22.41 2.23 42.53
N ALA A 9 -23.46 2.94 42.11
CA ALA A 9 -23.72 3.20 40.70
C ALA A 9 -22.56 3.96 40.01
N LEU A 10 -21.93 4.91 40.71
CA LEU A 10 -20.73 5.60 40.21
C LEU A 10 -19.53 4.66 40.08
N ALA A 11 -19.36 3.74 41.04
CA ALA A 11 -18.29 2.75 40.97
C ALA A 11 -18.49 1.78 39.80
N GLU A 12 -19.72 1.34 39.55
CA GLU A 12 -20.09 0.50 38.41
C GLU A 12 -19.89 1.23 37.08
N LEU A 13 -20.33 2.48 36.97
CA LEU A 13 -20.12 3.31 35.78
C LEU A 13 -18.62 3.50 35.50
N ARG A 14 -17.83 3.79 36.52
CA ARG A 14 -16.37 3.92 36.39
C ARG A 14 -15.75 2.60 35.90
N SER A 15 -16.15 1.47 36.48
CA SER A 15 -15.64 0.16 36.06
C SER A 15 -16.00 -0.14 34.60
N ALA A 16 -17.23 0.14 34.17
CA ALA A 16 -17.66 -0.05 32.78
C ALA A 16 -16.88 0.86 31.83
N LEU A 17 -16.60 2.10 32.23
CA LEU A 17 -15.80 3.05 31.46
C LEU A 17 -14.35 2.58 31.31
N GLU A 18 -13.70 2.15 32.39
CA GLU A 18 -12.32 1.65 32.36
C GLU A 18 -12.17 0.45 31.42
N VAL A 19 -13.12 -0.49 31.46
CA VAL A 19 -13.16 -1.63 30.54
C VAL A 19 -13.38 -1.18 29.09
N GLY A 20 -14.29 -0.22 28.88
CA GLY A 20 -14.57 0.35 27.56
C GLY A 20 -13.35 1.03 26.94
N LEU A 21 -12.65 1.86 27.72
CA LEU A 21 -11.43 2.55 27.29
C LEU A 21 -10.32 1.55 26.97
N ALA A 22 -10.07 0.57 27.85
CA ALA A 22 -9.07 -0.46 27.60
C ALA A 22 -9.34 -1.24 26.30
N ARG A 23 -10.63 -1.49 25.98
CA ARG A 23 -11.02 -2.13 24.71
C ARG A 23 -10.76 -1.24 23.50
N ILE A 24 -11.10 0.05 23.59
CA ILE A 24 -10.88 1.02 22.51
C ILE A 24 -9.37 1.18 22.24
N ASP A 25 -8.57 1.32 23.30
CA ASP A 25 -7.11 1.44 23.19
C ASP A 25 -6.52 0.20 22.50
N GLY A 26 -6.99 -1.00 22.85
CA GLY A 26 -6.59 -2.24 22.17
C GLY A 26 -6.97 -2.26 20.68
N GLN A 27 -8.18 -1.80 20.33
CA GLN A 27 -8.62 -1.73 18.93
C GLN A 27 -7.81 -0.71 18.12
N LEU A 28 -7.49 0.45 18.71
CA LEU A 28 -6.66 1.48 18.09
C LEU A 28 -5.21 1.00 17.90
N ALA A 29 -4.64 0.31 18.89
CA ALA A 29 -3.32 -0.29 18.77
C ALA A 29 -3.25 -1.29 17.60
N LEU A 30 -4.28 -2.14 17.43
CA LEU A 30 -4.38 -3.05 16.29
C LEU A 30 -4.56 -2.32 14.96
N LEU A 31 -5.29 -1.21 14.94
CA LEU A 31 -5.47 -0.40 13.73
C LEU A 31 -4.14 0.23 13.29
N VAL A 32 -3.40 0.82 14.23
CA VAL A 32 -2.06 1.37 13.99
C VAL A 32 -1.12 0.29 13.48
N GLN A 33 -1.07 -0.87 14.15
CA GLN A 33 -0.24 -1.99 13.70
C GLN A 33 -0.56 -2.43 12.27
N ARG A 34 -1.84 -2.47 11.90
CA ARG A 34 -2.27 -2.84 10.54
C ARG A 34 -1.94 -1.75 9.53
N SER A 35 -2.03 -0.48 9.91
CA SER A 35 -1.57 0.64 9.07
C SER A 35 -0.10 0.48 8.76
N ASP A 36 0.74 0.29 9.79
CA ASP A 36 2.18 0.08 9.62
C ASP A 36 2.51 -1.15 8.76
N GLN A 37 1.72 -2.23 8.87
CA GLN A 37 1.86 -3.40 8.02
C GLN A 37 1.48 -3.11 6.56
N THR A 38 0.43 -2.31 6.34
CA THR A 38 -0.03 -1.92 5.02
C THR A 38 1.00 -1.01 4.35
N ASP A 39 1.53 -0.04 5.07
CA ASP A 39 2.55 0.89 4.57
C ASP A 39 3.81 0.14 4.13
N LYS A 40 4.26 -0.85 4.93
CA LYS A 40 5.38 -1.73 4.54
C LYS A 40 5.07 -2.58 3.31
N ALA A 41 3.84 -3.08 3.19
CA ALA A 41 3.44 -3.87 2.01
C ALA A 41 3.37 -3.01 0.74
N VAL A 42 2.93 -1.75 0.87
CA VAL A 42 2.96 -0.78 -0.23
C VAL A 42 4.40 -0.48 -0.63
N GLU A 43 5.28 -0.22 0.33
CA GLU A 43 6.70 0.04 0.05
C GLU A 43 7.38 -1.15 -0.65
N ASP A 44 7.11 -2.39 -0.21
CA ASP A 44 7.61 -3.60 -0.91
C ASP A 44 7.08 -3.68 -2.35
N LEU A 45 5.79 -3.42 -2.55
CA LEU A 45 5.19 -3.42 -3.88
C LEU A 45 5.80 -2.34 -4.78
N GLU A 46 6.03 -1.14 -4.26
CA GLU A 46 6.68 -0.04 -4.99
C GLU A 46 8.10 -0.42 -5.40
N GLN A 47 8.89 -1.00 -4.50
CA GLN A 47 10.25 -1.47 -4.81
C GLN A 47 10.24 -2.56 -5.89
N ARG A 48 9.29 -3.50 -5.80
CA ARG A 48 9.13 -4.57 -6.79
C ARG A 48 8.66 -4.03 -8.14
N VAL A 49 7.74 -3.08 -8.16
CA VAL A 49 7.32 -2.38 -9.39
C VAL A 49 8.51 -1.66 -10.01
N ALA A 50 9.27 -0.89 -9.24
CA ALA A 50 10.47 -0.19 -9.72
C ALA A 50 11.52 -1.17 -10.26
N ALA A 51 11.72 -2.32 -9.61
CA ALA A 51 12.61 -3.37 -10.09
C ALA A 51 12.11 -4.00 -11.41
N LEU A 52 10.80 -4.22 -11.54
CA LEU A 52 10.18 -4.72 -12.78
C LEU A 52 10.26 -3.68 -13.89
N GLU A 53 10.05 -2.40 -13.61
CA GLU A 53 10.21 -1.31 -14.59
C GLU A 53 11.64 -1.21 -15.08
N LYS A 54 12.62 -1.29 -14.18
CA LYS A 54 14.05 -1.32 -14.53
C LYS A 54 14.43 -2.59 -15.32
N GLY A 55 13.80 -3.72 -15.00
CA GLY A 55 13.99 -5.00 -15.71
C GLY A 55 13.27 -5.04 -17.07
N ARG A 56 12.19 -4.29 -17.25
CA ARG A 56 11.41 -4.16 -18.49
C ARG A 56 12.05 -3.21 -19.50
N TRP A 57 13.37 -3.35 -19.73
CA TRP A 57 14.07 -2.73 -20.85
C TRP A 57 13.20 -2.72 -22.12
N PRO A 58 13.24 -1.62 -22.88
CA PRO A 58 12.02 -0.95 -23.28
C PRO A 58 11.49 -1.62 -24.52
N LEU A 59 10.42 -2.42 -24.36
CA LEU A 59 9.59 -2.88 -25.47
C LEU A 59 9.31 -1.75 -26.50
N PRO A 60 9.00 -0.50 -26.10
CA PRO A 60 8.87 0.61 -27.05
C PRO A 60 10.17 0.92 -27.78
N THR A 61 11.32 0.96 -27.10
CA THR A 61 12.62 1.24 -27.72
C THR A 61 13.04 0.13 -28.68
N ILE A 62 12.79 -1.14 -28.35
CA ILE A 62 13.03 -2.27 -29.25
C ILE A 62 12.13 -2.18 -30.47
N ALA A 63 10.85 -1.83 -30.29
CA ALA A 63 9.91 -1.62 -31.40
C ALA A 63 10.36 -0.47 -32.31
N VAL A 64 10.82 0.65 -31.73
CA VAL A 64 11.37 1.80 -32.48
C VAL A 64 12.64 1.41 -33.24
N LEU A 65 13.58 0.70 -32.60
CA LEU A 65 14.80 0.26 -33.28
C LEU A 65 14.49 -0.73 -34.42
N THR A 66 13.50 -1.60 -34.23
CA THR A 66 13.07 -2.56 -35.25
C THR A 66 12.41 -1.85 -36.43
N SER A 67 11.53 -0.88 -36.17
CA SER A 67 10.87 -0.10 -37.24
C SER A 67 11.88 0.75 -38.02
N VAL A 68 12.83 1.40 -37.34
CA VAL A 68 13.92 2.15 -37.99
C VAL A 68 14.77 1.24 -38.87
N THR A 69 15.14 0.05 -38.37
CA THR A 69 15.92 -0.93 -39.14
C THR A 69 15.15 -1.39 -40.38
N ALA A 70 13.87 -1.71 -40.24
CA ALA A 70 13.01 -2.11 -41.36
C ALA A 70 12.90 -1.01 -42.43
N VAL A 71 12.76 0.25 -42.02
CA VAL A 71 12.73 1.40 -42.94
C VAL A 71 14.05 1.53 -43.70
N VAL A 72 15.18 1.46 -43.00
CA VAL A 72 16.52 1.56 -43.63
C VAL A 72 16.73 0.45 -44.66
N LEU A 73 16.40 -0.79 -44.31
CA LEU A 73 16.52 -1.95 -45.22
C LEU A 73 15.62 -1.78 -46.46
N THR A 74 14.40 -1.29 -46.27
CA THR A 74 13.46 -1.04 -47.38
C THR A 74 14.00 0.02 -48.34
N VAL A 75 14.51 1.14 -47.82
CA VAL A 75 15.09 2.22 -48.64
C VAL A 75 16.32 1.73 -49.40
N LEU A 76 17.21 0.99 -48.76
CA LEU A 76 18.40 0.42 -49.41
C LEU A 76 18.04 -0.60 -50.50
N GLY A 77 16.98 -1.38 -50.30
CA GLY A 77 16.45 -2.31 -51.30
C GLY A 77 15.92 -1.58 -52.53
N VAL A 78 15.11 -0.54 -52.33
CA VAL A 78 14.55 0.29 -53.41
C VAL A 78 15.64 1.00 -54.22
N LEU A 79 16.74 1.42 -53.60
CA LEU A 79 17.84 2.10 -54.31
C LEU A 79 18.76 1.15 -55.09
N ARG A 80 18.70 -0.16 -54.82
CA ARG A 80 19.56 -1.18 -55.43
C ARG A 80 18.87 -2.04 -56.49
N GLY A 81 17.53 -2.06 -56.50
CA GLY A 81 16.72 -2.73 -57.52
C GLY A 81 16.32 -1.77 -58.63
#